data_AF-A0A959ERH0-F1
#
_entry.id   AF-A0A959ERH0-F1
#
_cell.length_a   1.000
_cell.length_b   1.000
_cell.length_c   1.000
_cell.angle_alpha   90.00
_cell.angle_beta   90.00
_cell.angle_gamma   90.00
#
_symmetry.space_group_name_H-M   'P 1'
#
loop_
_entity.id
_entity.type
_entity.pdbx_description
1 polymer ?
#
loop_
_entity_poly.entity_id
_entity_poly.type
_entity_poly.pdbx_seq_one_letter_code
_entity_poly.pdbx_strand_id
1 'polypeptide(L)'
;LYSPFFLLAHLAAKVSGYPADGFSLPYQMAISWGSLLVAVLGLWWARRNLLRYFGETTVAAALLVLVLGTNYLNYSTTGAALTHNYLFTLYALLIDQSIRWHERPGYRRAVGIGLLVGLMALVRPSEIIAATIPLLWGMRSIGTKL
;
A
#
# COMPACT_ATOMS: atom_id res chain seq x y z
N LEU A 1 4.03 9.45 4.77
CA LEU A 1 4.01 8.01 5.14
C LEU A 1 5.07 7.66 6.19
N TYR A 2 6.27 8.23 6.12
CA TYR A 2 7.31 8.01 7.14
C TYR A 2 7.11 8.77 8.46
N SER A 3 6.33 9.85 8.47
CA SER A 3 6.16 10.74 9.62
C SER A 3 5.83 10.06 10.97
N PRO A 4 4.89 9.10 11.08
CA PRO A 4 4.65 8.44 12.38
C PRO A 4 5.87 7.68 12.90
N PHE A 5 6.57 6.96 12.01
CA PHE A 5 7.78 6.22 12.37
C PHE A 5 8.96 7.14 12.68
N PHE A 6 9.09 8.26 11.95
CA PHE A 6 10.09 9.28 12.21
C PHE A 6 9.89 9.93 13.59
N LEU A 7 8.66 10.27 13.96
CA LEU A 7 8.37 10.87 15.27
C LEU A 7 8.70 9.90 16.42
N LEU A 8 8.34 8.62 16.26
CA LEU A 8 8.70 7.58 17.22
C LEU A 8 10.23 7.42 17.33
N ALA A 9 10.94 7.41 16.20
CA ALA A 9 12.39 7.36 16.19
C ALA A 9 13.03 8.60 16.83
N HIS A 10 12.47 9.78 16.60
CA HIS A 10 12.97 11.03 17.15
C HIS A 10 12.85 11.07 18.67
N LEU A 11 11.71 10.60 19.21
CA LEU A 11 11.52 10.43 20.64
C LEU A 11 12.49 9.38 21.22
N ALA A 12 12.61 8.23 20.57
CA ALA A 12 13.55 7.18 20.97
C ALA A 12 15.01 7.67 20.98
N ALA A 13 15.42 8.41 19.95
CA ALA A 13 16.77 8.97 19.88
C ALA A 13 17.07 9.91 21.05
N LYS A 14 16.13 10.80 21.39
CA LYS A 14 16.28 11.72 22.52
C LYS A 14 16.36 11.00 23.87
N VAL A 15 15.55 9.97 24.08
CA VAL A 15 15.52 9.24 25.36
C VAL A 15 16.73 8.32 25.51
N SER A 16 17.20 7.73 24.42
CA SER A 16 18.31 6.77 24.42
C SER A 16 19.69 7.41 24.23
N GLY A 17 19.78 8.74 24.13
CA GLY A 17 21.06 9.46 23.97
C GLY A 17 21.70 9.34 22.60
N TYR A 18 20.96 8.87 21.59
CA TYR A 18 21.45 8.86 20.20
C TYR A 18 21.36 10.26 19.58
N PRO A 19 22.20 10.58 18.57
CA PRO A 19 22.05 11.81 17.80
C PRO A 19 20.62 11.93 17.21
N ALA A 20 19.96 13.05 17.46
CA ALA A 20 18.62 13.32 16.96
C ALA A 20 18.68 13.97 15.55
N ASP A 21 19.42 13.34 14.65
CA ASP A 21 19.80 13.86 13.32
C ASP A 21 18.95 13.33 12.16
N GLY A 22 18.09 12.33 12.41
CA GLY A 22 17.28 11.67 11.38
C GLY A 22 17.92 10.42 10.76
N PHE A 23 19.17 10.10 11.12
CA PHE A 23 19.96 9.03 10.52
C PHE A 23 20.52 8.03 11.53
N SER A 24 20.53 8.36 12.82
CA SER A 24 20.97 7.44 13.86
C SER A 24 20.13 6.16 13.93
N LEU A 25 20.65 5.15 14.64
CA LEU A 25 20.08 3.79 14.70
C LEU A 25 18.55 3.75 14.97
N PRO A 26 17.97 4.55 15.89
CA PRO A 26 16.52 4.60 16.09
C PRO A 26 15.71 4.91 14.82
N TYR A 27 16.21 5.80 13.96
CA TYR A 27 15.54 6.15 12.69
C TYR A 27 15.60 5.01 11.69
N GLN A 28 16.77 4.38 11.55
CA GLN A 28 16.94 3.24 10.65
C GLN A 28 16.03 2.08 11.06
N MET A 29 15.98 1.77 12.36
CA MET A 29 15.10 0.72 12.89
C MET A 29 13.62 1.06 12.67
N ALA A 30 13.19 2.28 12.98
CA ALA A 30 11.79 2.66 12.83
C ALA A 30 11.31 2.61 11.38
N ILE A 31 12.15 3.02 10.42
CA ILE A 31 11.83 2.94 8.99
C ILE A 31 11.78 1.48 8.52
N SER A 32 12.72 0.64 8.94
CA SER A 32 12.72 -0.79 8.59
C SER A 32 11.50 -1.52 9.13
N TRP A 33 11.20 -1.37 10.42
CA TRP A 33 10.00 -1.97 11.03
C TRP A 33 8.70 -1.38 10.45
N GLY A 34 8.67 -0.08 10.20
CA GLY A 34 7.52 0.58 9.57
C GLY A 34 7.26 0.08 8.16
N SER A 35 8.31 -0.10 7.35
CA SER A 35 8.21 -0.70 6.02
C SER A 35 7.66 -2.13 6.10
N LEU A 36 8.20 -2.97 6.99
CA LEU A 36 7.73 -4.33 7.15
C LEU A 36 6.25 -4.39 7.55
N LEU A 37 5.82 -3.53 8.47
CA LEU A 37 4.40 -3.42 8.87
C LEU A 37 3.52 -3.02 7.67
N VAL A 38 3.93 -2.01 6.90
CA VAL A 38 3.20 -1.59 5.70
C VAL A 38 3.16 -2.69 4.65
N ALA A 39 4.21 -3.49 4.51
CA ALA A 39 4.26 -4.64 3.62
C ALA A 39 3.19 -5.67 4.00
N VAL A 40 3.19 -6.10 5.27
CA VAL A 40 2.23 -7.08 5.77
C VAL A 40 0.79 -6.58 5.59
N LEU A 41 0.52 -5.30 5.85
CA LEU A 41 -0.79 -4.69 5.61
C LEU A 41 -1.17 -4.70 4.12
N GLY A 42 -0.22 -4.47 3.23
CA GLY A 42 -0.42 -4.58 1.78
C GLY A 42 -0.82 -5.98 1.36
N LEU A 43 -0.10 -7.00 1.83
CA LEU A 43 -0.41 -8.40 1.54
C LEU A 43 -1.79 -8.79 2.10
N TRP A 44 -2.15 -8.28 3.27
CA TRP A 44 -3.47 -8.52 3.85
C TRP A 44 -4.60 -7.94 3.00
N TRP A 45 -4.45 -6.71 2.50
CA TRP A 45 -5.42 -6.11 1.58
C TRP A 45 -5.46 -6.84 0.23
N ALA A 46 -4.30 -7.22 -0.31
CA ALA A 46 -4.21 -8.00 -1.54
C ALA A 46 -4.93 -9.35 -1.40
N ARG A 47 -4.70 -10.08 -0.29
CA ARG A 47 -5.42 -11.32 0.04
C ARG A 47 -6.92 -11.11 0.02
N ARG A 48 -7.40 -10.06 0.70
CA ARG A 48 -8.82 -9.75 0.80
C ARG A 48 -9.43 -9.47 -0.57
N ASN A 49 -8.74 -8.75 -1.44
CA ASN A 49 -9.21 -8.48 -2.80
C ASN A 49 -9.26 -9.75 -3.65
N LEU A 50 -8.22 -10.58 -3.60
CA LEU A 50 -8.15 -11.82 -4.38
C LEU A 50 -9.22 -12.84 -3.95
N LEU A 51 -9.52 -12.94 -2.64
CA LEU A 51 -10.55 -13.84 -2.12
C LEU A 51 -11.97 -13.47 -2.56
N ARG A 52 -12.20 -12.29 -3.14
CA ARG A 52 -13.49 -11.96 -3.77
C ARG A 52 -13.72 -12.74 -5.08
N TYR A 53 -12.65 -13.27 -5.68
CA TYR A 53 -12.68 -13.87 -7.02
C TYR A 53 -12.14 -15.30 -7.06
N PHE A 54 -11.28 -15.70 -6.11
CA PHE A 54 -10.59 -16.99 -6.13
C PHE A 54 -10.67 -17.72 -4.78
N GLY A 55 -10.48 -19.04 -4.80
CA GLY A 55 -10.43 -19.88 -3.61
C GLY A 55 -9.14 -19.72 -2.79
N GLU A 56 -9.17 -20.14 -1.52
CA GLU A 56 -8.09 -19.89 -0.57
C GLU A 56 -6.72 -20.42 -1.02
N THR A 57 -6.66 -21.63 -1.55
CA THR A 57 -5.41 -22.25 -2.02
C THR A 57 -4.78 -21.44 -3.16
N THR A 58 -5.60 -20.99 -4.12
CA THR A 58 -5.13 -20.17 -5.23
C THR A 58 -4.60 -18.83 -4.75
N VAL A 59 -5.30 -18.19 -3.81
CA VAL A 59 -4.84 -16.91 -3.23
C VAL A 59 -3.54 -17.09 -2.44
N ALA A 60 -3.44 -18.15 -1.62
CA ALA A 60 -2.24 -18.44 -0.86
C ALA A 60 -1.03 -18.68 -1.78
N ALA A 61 -1.20 -19.50 -2.83
CA ALA A 61 -0.17 -19.74 -3.83
C ALA A 61 0.23 -18.45 -4.57
N ALA A 62 -0.75 -17.64 -4.99
CA ALA A 62 -0.48 -16.37 -5.67
C ALA A 62 0.30 -15.38 -4.80
N LEU A 63 -0.05 -15.25 -3.51
CA LEU A 63 0.69 -14.41 -2.58
C LEU A 63 2.09 -14.94 -2.30
N LEU A 64 2.27 -16.25 -2.21
CA LEU A 64 3.59 -16.88 -2.03
C LEU A 64 4.49 -16.61 -3.25
N VAL A 65 3.96 -16.77 -4.46
CA VAL A 65 4.67 -16.42 -5.69
C VAL A 65 4.95 -14.92 -5.78
N LEU A 66 4.03 -14.05 -5.33
CA LEU A 66 4.28 -12.61 -5.28
C LEU A 66 5.42 -12.27 -4.34
N VAL A 67 5.44 -12.85 -3.13
CA VAL A 67 6.46 -12.55 -2.12
C VAL A 67 7.83 -13.10 -2.52
N LEU A 68 7.90 -14.35 -2.98
CA LEU A 68 9.16 -15.05 -3.28
C LEU A 68 9.63 -14.87 -4.73
N GLY A 69 8.70 -14.72 -5.66
CA GLY A 69 8.97 -14.60 -7.10
C GLY A 69 9.16 -13.17 -7.59
N THR A 70 9.07 -12.17 -6.70
CA THR A 70 9.32 -10.76 -7.05
C THR A 70 10.31 -10.11 -6.06
N ASN A 71 10.63 -8.84 -6.30
CA ASN A 71 11.49 -8.04 -5.40
C ASN A 71 10.80 -7.61 -4.10
N TYR A 72 9.63 -8.16 -3.77
CA TYR A 72 8.84 -7.73 -2.62
C TYR A 72 9.60 -7.82 -1.30
N LEU A 73 10.28 -8.93 -1.04
CA LEU A 73 11.11 -9.11 0.16
C LEU A 73 12.27 -8.11 0.21
N ASN A 74 12.93 -7.86 -0.91
CA ASN A 74 14.03 -6.88 -0.97
C ASN A 74 13.54 -5.47 -0.61
N TYR A 75 12.35 -5.07 -1.08
CA TYR A 75 11.78 -3.76 -0.77
C TYR A 75 11.20 -3.65 0.65
N SER A 76 10.82 -4.77 1.27
CA SER A 76 10.30 -4.76 2.65
C SER A 76 11.40 -4.77 3.71
N THR A 77 12.60 -5.29 3.39
CA THR A 77 13.73 -5.40 4.34
C THR A 77 14.87 -4.43 4.02
N THR A 78 15.63 -4.68 2.97
CA THR A 78 16.86 -3.93 2.63
C THR A 78 16.54 -2.58 2.02
N GLY A 79 15.53 -2.51 1.17
CA GLY A 79 15.04 -1.31 0.51
C GLY A 79 13.91 -0.60 1.25
N ALA A 80 13.85 -0.71 2.59
CA ALA A 80 12.71 -0.26 3.39
C ALA A 80 12.32 1.23 3.23
N ALA A 81 13.28 2.07 2.84
CA ALA A 81 13.06 3.49 2.55
C ALA A 81 12.54 3.76 1.12
N LEU A 82 12.34 2.73 0.29
CA LEU A 82 11.85 2.90 -1.07
C LEU A 82 10.31 2.94 -1.11
N THR A 83 9.78 3.73 -2.05
CA THR A 83 8.34 4.00 -2.17
C THR A 83 7.52 2.79 -2.61
N HIS A 84 8.14 1.78 -3.23
CA HIS A 84 7.45 0.65 -3.87
C HIS A 84 6.56 -0.15 -2.92
N ASN A 85 7.04 -0.41 -1.71
CA ASN A 85 6.29 -1.16 -0.72
C ASN A 85 5.05 -0.38 -0.24
N TYR A 86 5.21 0.92 0.00
CA TYR A 86 4.12 1.82 0.34
C TYR A 86 3.09 1.93 -0.79
N LEU A 87 3.55 2.07 -2.03
CA LEU A 87 2.68 2.13 -3.20
C LEU A 87 1.88 0.84 -3.38
N PHE A 88 2.51 -0.33 -3.23
CA PHE A 88 1.81 -1.61 -3.28
C PHE A 88 0.62 -1.65 -2.31
N THR A 89 0.84 -1.25 -1.06
CA THR A 89 -0.21 -1.19 -0.04
C THR A 89 -1.31 -0.19 -0.37
N LEU A 90 -0.94 0.99 -0.89
CA LEU A 90 -1.90 2.01 -1.34
C LEU A 90 -2.74 1.52 -2.53
N TYR A 91 -2.13 0.85 -3.51
CA TYR A 91 -2.86 0.25 -4.64
C TYR A 91 -3.83 -0.85 -4.18
N ALA A 92 -3.40 -1.75 -3.29
CA ALA A 92 -4.26 -2.79 -2.74
C ALA A 92 -5.47 -2.19 -1.99
N LEU A 93 -5.25 -1.12 -1.23
CA LEU A 93 -6.32 -0.40 -0.53
C LEU A 93 -7.24 0.36 -1.51
N LEU A 94 -6.67 1.01 -2.53
CA LEU A 94 -7.44 1.71 -3.56
C LEU A 94 -8.36 0.75 -4.31
N ILE A 95 -7.88 -0.45 -4.66
CA ILE A 95 -8.68 -1.51 -5.28
C ILE A 95 -9.82 -1.92 -4.35
N ASP A 96 -9.55 -2.18 -3.06
CA ASP A 96 -10.60 -2.57 -2.11
C ASP A 96 -11.68 -1.48 -1.98
N GLN A 97 -11.27 -0.21 -1.86
CA GLN A 97 -12.21 0.91 -1.79
C GLN A 97 -12.99 1.09 -3.09
N SER A 98 -12.34 0.91 -4.24
CA SER A 98 -12.97 0.97 -5.56
C SER A 98 -14.07 -0.08 -5.68
N ILE A 99 -13.77 -1.35 -5.36
CA ILE A 99 -14.74 -2.44 -5.39
C ILE A 99 -15.94 -2.10 -4.49
N ARG A 100 -15.68 -1.71 -3.24
CA ARG A 100 -16.76 -1.41 -2.29
C ARG A 100 -17.59 -0.20 -2.70
N TRP A 101 -16.97 0.82 -3.28
CA TRP A 101 -17.71 1.98 -3.77
C TRP A 101 -18.63 1.60 -4.92
N HIS A 102 -18.23 0.71 -5.82
CA HIS A 102 -19.11 0.19 -6.88
C HIS A 102 -20.23 -0.72 -6.33
N GLU A 103 -19.95 -1.52 -5.30
CA GLU A 103 -20.98 -2.36 -4.65
C GLU A 103 -22.03 -1.52 -3.91
N ARG A 104 -21.59 -0.47 -3.20
CA ARG A 104 -22.46 0.48 -2.47
C ARG A 104 -21.86 1.89 -2.55
N PRO A 105 -22.31 2.70 -3.52
CA PRO A 105 -21.82 4.06 -3.69
C PRO A 105 -22.08 4.92 -2.44
N GLY A 106 -21.15 5.80 -2.11
CA GLY A 106 -21.30 6.71 -0.97
C GLY A 106 -20.21 7.77 -0.89
N TYR A 107 -20.59 8.97 -0.44
CA TYR A 107 -19.70 10.15 -0.40
C TYR A 107 -18.41 9.89 0.39
N ARG A 108 -18.50 9.24 1.56
CA ARG A 108 -17.34 8.92 2.39
C ARG A 108 -16.28 8.08 1.67
N ARG A 109 -16.72 7.11 0.85
CA ARG A 109 -15.83 6.25 0.07
C ARG A 109 -15.24 6.99 -1.13
N ALA A 110 -16.02 7.84 -1.80
CA ALA A 110 -15.53 8.69 -2.88
C ALA A 110 -14.43 9.66 -2.38
N VAL A 111 -14.65 10.31 -1.23
CA VAL A 111 -13.63 11.14 -0.57
C VAL A 111 -12.41 10.30 -0.19
N GLY A 112 -12.61 9.10 0.38
CA GLY A 112 -11.52 8.18 0.70
C GLY A 112 -10.67 7.81 -0.52
N ILE A 113 -11.30 7.50 -1.65
CA ILE A 113 -10.64 7.23 -2.93
C ILE A 113 -9.85 8.45 -3.40
N GLY A 114 -10.45 9.65 -3.37
CA GLY A 114 -9.78 10.89 -3.77
C GLY A 114 -8.56 11.20 -2.89
N LEU A 115 -8.66 11.01 -1.58
CA LEU A 115 -7.53 11.17 -0.65
C LEU A 115 -6.42 10.13 -0.92
N LEU A 116 -6.77 8.89 -1.25
CA LEU A 116 -5.80 7.86 -1.59
C LEU A 116 -5.05 8.21 -2.88
N VAL A 117 -5.77 8.58 -3.95
CA VAL A 117 -5.17 8.99 -5.23
C VAL A 117 -4.29 10.22 -5.03
N GLY A 118 -4.77 11.23 -4.28
CA GLY A 118 -3.98 12.42 -3.95
C GLY A 118 -2.70 12.07 -3.17
N LEU A 119 -2.80 11.18 -2.18
CA LEU A 119 -1.63 10.70 -1.43
C LEU A 119 -0.65 9.94 -2.33
N MET A 120 -1.13 9.11 -3.25
CA MET A 120 -0.29 8.40 -4.21
C MET A 120 0.43 9.39 -5.14
N ALA A 121 -0.27 10.41 -5.64
CA ALA A 121 0.33 11.47 -6.45
C ALA A 121 1.40 12.28 -5.68
N LEU A 122 1.20 12.51 -4.37
CA LEU A 122 2.21 13.14 -3.50
C LEU A 122 3.44 12.25 -3.27
N VAL A 123 3.24 10.92 -3.20
CA VAL A 123 4.37 9.98 -3.12
C VAL A 123 5.16 10.01 -4.42
N ARG A 124 4.48 9.94 -5.56
CA ARG A 124 5.06 10.04 -6.91
C ARG A 124 4.01 10.61 -7.87
N PRO A 125 4.27 11.74 -8.56
CA PRO A 125 3.28 12.37 -9.44
C PRO A 125 2.75 11.47 -10.55
N SER A 126 3.56 10.52 -11.04
CA SER A 126 3.17 9.52 -12.05
C SER A 126 2.03 8.60 -11.59
N GLU A 127 1.84 8.43 -10.28
CA GLU A 127 0.84 7.53 -9.70
C GLU A 127 -0.57 8.15 -9.69
N ILE A 128 -0.73 9.39 -10.17
CA ILE A 128 -2.06 9.98 -10.41
C ILE A 128 -2.90 9.13 -11.39
N ILE A 129 -2.23 8.35 -12.24
CA ILE A 129 -2.88 7.39 -13.15
C ILE A 129 -3.71 6.35 -12.38
N ALA A 130 -3.44 6.11 -11.10
CA ALA A 130 -4.24 5.23 -10.25
C ALA A 130 -5.71 5.65 -10.16
N ALA A 131 -6.04 6.93 -10.43
CA ALA A 131 -7.41 7.42 -10.56
C ALA A 131 -8.23 6.65 -11.61
N THR A 132 -7.58 6.08 -12.62
CA THR A 132 -8.24 5.27 -13.65
C THR A 132 -8.87 4.00 -13.08
N ILE A 133 -8.33 3.44 -11.99
CA ILE A 133 -8.84 2.22 -11.36
C ILE A 133 -10.30 2.39 -10.92
N PRO A 134 -10.65 3.33 -10.02
CA PRO A 134 -12.04 3.54 -9.64
C PRO A 134 -12.90 4.09 -10.78
N LEU A 135 -12.35 4.86 -11.73
CA LEU A 135 -13.15 5.43 -12.83
C LEU A 135 -13.58 4.39 -13.85
N LEU A 136 -12.73 3.39 -14.12
CA LEU A 136 -12.95 2.36 -15.14
C LEU A 136 -13.37 1.02 -14.52
N TRP A 137 -13.56 0.96 -13.20
CA TRP A 137 -13.90 -0.29 -12.52
C TRP A 137 -15.25 -0.83 -12.98
N GLY A 138 -15.30 -2.10 -13.39
CA GLY A 138 -16.54 -2.76 -13.78
C GLY A 138 -17.09 -2.35 -15.16
N MET A 139 -16.38 -1.52 -15.93
CA MET A 139 -16.76 -1.27 -17.32
C MET A 139 -16.62 -2.56 -18.13
N ARG A 140 -17.74 -3.01 -18.72
CA ARG A 140 -17.75 -4.09 -19.72
C ARG A 140 -17.42 -3.49 -21.08
N SER A 141 -16.76 -4.25 -21.95
CA SER A 141 -16.42 -3.84 -23.31
C SER A 141 -17.61 -3.18 -24.01
N ILE A 142 -17.39 -2.02 -24.64
CA ILE A 142 -18.39 -1.26 -25.41
C ILE A 142 -18.89 -2.06 -26.65
N GLY A 143 -18.32 -3.25 -26.93
CA GLY A 143 -18.60 -4.03 -28.14
C GLY A 143 -19.46 -5.29 -28.00
N THR A 144 -19.86 -5.73 -26.80
CA THR A 144 -20.59 -7.01 -26.68
C THR A 144 -22.08 -6.78 -26.41
N LYS A 145 -22.83 -6.48 -27.49
CA LYS A 145 -24.25 -6.83 -27.55
C LYS A 145 -24.34 -8.34 -27.71
N LEU A 146 -24.76 -9.04 -26.65
CA LEU A 146 -25.39 -10.35 -26.75
C LEU A 146 -26.81 -10.19 -26.25
#